data_AF-A0A947MJ56-F1
#
_entry.id   AF-A0A947MJ56-F1
#
_cell.length_a   1.000
_cell.length_b   1.000
_cell.length_c   1.000
_cell.angle_alpha   90.00
_cell.angle_beta   90.00
_cell.angle_gamma   90.00
#
_symmetry.space_group_name_H-M   'P 1'
#
loop_
_entity.id
_entity.type
_entity.pdbx_description
1 polymer ?
#
loop_
_entity_poly.entity_id
_entity_poly.type
_entity_poly.pdbx_seq_one_letter_code
_entity_poly.pdbx_strand_id
1 'polypeptide(L)'
;MLRLKRSLAPALLLCFFSLNAPPSQAAKPAPPSVHQLIAPQVRLLKALGSPVLVPGYVPKGYELDGLYLQYTHPGPGGGPGYELRYRCFCEGQNSMFTLRGSTGGFGGPGGDEHFSVSHPQLGKITIEYFKPGGLFADLKQGYYLSDWVGKGPLYFSLVTGNGELADESPPPSRVEVSKIVQGLRYLP
;
A
#
# COMPACT_ATOMS: atom_id res chain seq x y z
N MET A 1 -92.52 2.46 22.77
CA MET A 1 -91.90 2.58 21.43
C MET A 1 -90.42 2.25 21.54
N LEU A 2 -89.98 1.18 20.86
CA LEU A 2 -88.61 0.65 20.82
C LEU A 2 -87.59 1.66 20.27
N ARG A 3 -86.37 1.68 20.82
CA ARG A 3 -85.14 2.00 20.08
C ARG A 3 -83.96 1.17 20.59
N LEU A 4 -83.71 0.04 19.93
CA LEU A 4 -82.51 -0.78 20.08
C LEU A 4 -81.37 -0.11 19.29
N LYS A 5 -80.33 0.40 19.96
CA LYS A 5 -79.09 0.87 19.32
C LYS A 5 -78.14 -0.33 19.17
N ARG A 6 -77.93 -0.80 17.94
CA ARG A 6 -76.86 -1.75 17.62
C ARG A 6 -75.59 -0.97 17.26
N SER A 7 -74.53 -1.17 18.04
CA SER A 7 -73.19 -0.65 17.77
C SER A 7 -72.43 -1.69 16.94
N LEU A 8 -72.00 -1.33 15.73
CA LEU A 8 -71.04 -2.12 14.95
C LEU A 8 -69.63 -1.83 15.48
N ALA A 9 -68.90 -2.88 15.86
CA ALA A 9 -67.45 -2.80 16.05
C ALA A 9 -66.75 -3.23 14.75
N PRO A 10 -65.71 -2.52 14.28
CA PRO A 10 -64.94 -2.94 13.12
C PRO A 10 -63.96 -4.05 13.53
N ALA A 11 -63.96 -5.16 12.79
CA ALA A 11 -62.96 -6.21 12.91
C ALA A 11 -61.65 -5.75 12.26
N LEU A 12 -60.61 -5.56 13.08
CA LEU A 12 -59.27 -5.21 12.63
C LEU A 12 -58.55 -6.48 12.15
N LEU A 13 -58.41 -6.63 10.83
CA LEU A 13 -57.69 -7.75 10.21
C LEU A 13 -56.18 -7.40 10.19
N LEU A 14 -55.42 -7.98 11.14
CA LEU A 14 -53.96 -7.87 11.19
C LEU A 14 -53.32 -8.84 10.17
N CYS A 15 -52.91 -8.31 9.01
CA CYS A 15 -52.04 -9.02 8.09
C CYS A 15 -50.61 -9.05 8.64
N PHE A 16 -50.20 -10.17 9.23
CA PHE A 16 -48.79 -10.44 9.51
C PHE A 16 -48.06 -10.74 8.20
N PHE A 17 -47.38 -9.73 7.64
CA PHE A 17 -46.36 -9.95 6.63
C PHE A 17 -45.09 -10.44 7.33
N SER A 18 -44.85 -11.76 7.31
CA SER A 18 -43.53 -12.31 7.64
C SER A 18 -42.54 -11.87 6.56
N LEU A 19 -41.71 -10.88 6.86
CA LEU A 19 -40.48 -10.62 6.10
C LEU A 19 -39.52 -11.80 6.31
N ASN A 20 -39.58 -12.78 5.42
CA ASN A 20 -38.47 -13.71 5.24
C ASN A 20 -37.32 -12.94 4.57
N ALA A 21 -36.47 -12.30 5.39
CA ALA A 21 -35.17 -11.86 4.92
C ALA A 21 -34.40 -13.10 4.44
N PRO A 22 -33.94 -13.17 3.17
CA PRO A 22 -33.12 -14.28 2.73
C PRO A 22 -31.87 -14.35 3.62
N PRO A 23 -31.42 -15.56 4.01
CA PRO A 23 -30.24 -15.71 4.83
C PRO A 23 -29.07 -15.02 4.12
N SER A 24 -28.53 -13.99 4.78
CA SER A 24 -27.32 -13.30 4.36
C SER A 24 -26.20 -14.34 4.32
N GLN A 25 -25.91 -14.88 3.14
CA GLN A 25 -24.72 -15.70 2.92
C GLN A 25 -23.53 -14.81 3.24
N ALA A 26 -22.94 -15.03 4.42
CA ALA A 26 -21.69 -14.39 4.79
C ALA A 26 -20.66 -14.74 3.71
N ALA A 27 -20.30 -13.74 2.91
CA ALA A 27 -19.34 -13.93 1.83
C ALA A 27 -18.05 -14.47 2.43
N LYS A 28 -17.60 -15.63 1.92
CA LYS A 28 -16.32 -16.22 2.32
C LYS A 28 -15.22 -15.18 2.07
N PRO A 29 -14.34 -14.88 3.04
CA PRO A 29 -13.29 -13.89 2.84
C PRO A 29 -12.47 -14.27 1.61
N ALA A 30 -12.34 -13.34 0.67
CA ALA A 30 -11.42 -13.51 -0.44
C ALA A 30 -10.00 -13.72 0.12
N PRO A 31 -9.18 -14.58 -0.50
CA PRO A 31 -7.78 -14.71 -0.08
C PRO A 31 -7.10 -13.33 -0.12
N PRO A 32 -6.24 -13.01 0.86
CA PRO A 32 -5.57 -11.73 0.91
C PRO A 32 -4.79 -11.50 -0.38
N SER A 33 -4.93 -10.31 -0.95
CA SER A 33 -4.17 -9.91 -2.12
C SER A 33 -2.67 -9.95 -1.81
N VAL A 34 -1.83 -10.28 -2.80
CA VAL A 34 -0.37 -10.37 -2.57
C VAL A 34 0.22 -9.03 -2.10
N HIS A 35 -0.35 -7.91 -2.55
CA HIS A 35 -0.01 -6.55 -2.12
C HIS A 35 -0.69 -6.14 -0.80
N GLN A 36 -1.54 -6.98 -0.21
CA GLN A 36 -2.24 -6.78 1.06
C GLN A 36 -3.13 -5.52 1.13
N LEU A 37 -3.50 -4.95 -0.02
CA LEU A 37 -4.40 -3.79 -0.06
C LEU A 37 -5.85 -4.26 0.03
N ILE A 38 -6.64 -3.55 0.84
CA ILE A 38 -8.09 -3.70 0.88
C ILE A 38 -8.79 -2.88 -0.20
N ALA A 39 -10.03 -3.21 -0.55
CA ALA A 39 -10.76 -2.56 -1.64
C ALA A 39 -10.86 -1.02 -1.53
N PRO A 40 -11.07 -0.41 -0.33
CA PRO A 40 -10.98 1.04 -0.19
C PRO A 40 -9.62 1.64 -0.59
N GLN A 41 -8.52 1.00 -0.20
CA GLN A 41 -7.16 1.45 -0.54
C GLN A 41 -6.89 1.33 -2.05
N VAL A 42 -7.34 0.23 -2.66
CA VAL A 42 -7.28 0.06 -4.13
C VAL A 42 -8.05 1.17 -4.85
N ARG A 43 -9.24 1.53 -4.38
CA ARG A 43 -10.02 2.64 -4.95
C ARG A 43 -9.31 3.99 -4.80
N LEU A 44 -8.69 4.25 -3.65
CA LEU A 44 -7.92 5.47 -3.42
C LEU A 44 -6.73 5.58 -4.39
N LEU A 45 -5.97 4.50 -4.56
CA LEU A 45 -4.84 4.46 -5.49
C LEU A 45 -5.29 4.66 -6.94
N LYS A 46 -6.40 4.04 -7.35
CA LYS A 46 -6.98 4.25 -8.69
C LYS A 46 -7.45 5.69 -8.91
N ALA A 47 -7.92 6.36 -7.87
CA ALA A 47 -8.37 7.76 -7.95
C ALA A 47 -7.23 8.74 -8.25
N LEU A 48 -5.96 8.32 -8.14
CA LEU A 48 -4.81 9.11 -8.62
C LEU A 48 -4.80 9.27 -10.16
N GLY A 49 -5.62 8.51 -10.89
CA GLY A 49 -5.75 8.62 -12.36
C GLY A 49 -4.49 8.23 -13.13
N SER A 50 -3.54 7.56 -12.47
CA SER A 50 -2.25 7.17 -13.02
C SER A 50 -1.99 5.69 -12.76
N PRO A 51 -1.19 4.99 -13.60
CA PRO A 51 -0.74 3.65 -13.26
C PRO A 51 -0.04 3.65 -11.90
N VAL A 52 -0.30 2.64 -11.07
CA VAL A 52 0.26 2.50 -9.72
C VAL A 52 1.01 1.18 -9.65
N LEU A 53 2.28 1.17 -9.22
CA LEU A 53 2.99 -0.06 -8.91
C LEU A 53 2.67 -0.54 -7.49
N VAL A 54 2.47 -1.83 -7.35
CA VAL A 54 2.31 -2.50 -6.06
C VAL A 54 3.23 -3.70 -5.97
N PRO A 55 3.63 -4.14 -4.76
CA PRO A 55 4.40 -5.36 -4.62
C PRO A 55 3.59 -6.57 -5.06
N GLY A 56 4.14 -7.34 -5.98
CA GLY A 56 3.68 -8.70 -6.27
C GLY A 56 4.43 -9.78 -5.51
N TYR A 57 5.31 -9.37 -4.61
CA TYR A 57 5.96 -10.20 -3.62
C TYR A 57 6.12 -9.36 -2.36
N VAL A 58 5.71 -9.90 -1.23
CA VAL A 58 5.95 -9.32 0.10
C VAL A 58 6.71 -10.38 0.90
N PRO A 59 7.90 -10.07 1.45
CA PRO A 59 8.67 -11.03 2.24
C PRO A 59 7.86 -11.59 3.40
N LYS A 60 8.19 -12.81 3.82
CA LYS A 60 7.50 -13.46 4.94
C LYS A 60 7.61 -12.61 6.21
N GLY A 61 6.49 -12.40 6.90
CA GLY A 61 6.42 -11.61 8.13
C GLY A 61 6.21 -10.12 7.92
N TYR A 62 6.36 -9.62 6.69
CA TYR A 62 6.03 -8.24 6.38
C TYR A 62 4.53 -8.08 6.16
N GLU A 63 3.99 -7.05 6.78
CA GLU A 63 2.59 -6.65 6.67
C GLU A 63 2.49 -5.20 6.22
N LEU A 64 1.47 -4.87 5.44
CA LEU A 64 1.17 -3.50 5.05
C LEU A 64 0.80 -2.70 6.32
N ASP A 65 1.73 -1.85 6.76
CA ASP A 65 1.57 -0.94 7.89
C ASP A 65 0.64 0.22 7.50
N GLY A 66 0.77 0.73 6.28
CA GLY A 66 -0.09 1.81 5.81
C GLY A 66 0.02 2.16 4.33
N LEU A 67 -1.06 2.78 3.84
CA LEU A 67 -1.10 3.53 2.60
C LEU A 67 -1.15 5.02 2.95
N TYR A 68 -0.17 5.78 2.46
CA TYR A 68 -0.09 7.22 2.67
C TYR A 68 -0.19 7.91 1.32
N LEU A 69 -1.19 8.77 1.14
CA LEU A 69 -1.29 9.60 -0.06
C LEU A 69 -0.48 10.87 0.15
N GLN A 70 0.34 11.21 -0.84
CA GLN A 70 1.16 12.41 -0.80
C GLN A 70 0.60 13.47 -1.72
N TYR A 71 0.51 14.69 -1.20
CA TYR A 71 0.44 15.90 -1.99
C TYR A 71 1.62 16.76 -1.52
N THR A 72 2.79 16.54 -2.12
CA THR A 72 4.00 17.27 -1.74
C THR A 72 3.99 18.70 -2.30
N HIS A 73 4.78 19.57 -1.66
CA HIS A 73 4.94 20.99 -1.97
C HIS A 73 5.40 21.22 -3.43
N PRO A 74 5.10 22.40 -4.02
CA PRO A 74 5.53 22.72 -5.38
C PRO A 74 7.07 22.60 -5.52
N GLY A 75 7.53 21.75 -6.45
CA GLY A 75 8.95 21.51 -6.73
C GLY A 75 9.18 20.18 -7.48
N PRO A 76 10.43 19.86 -7.88
CA PRO A 76 10.78 18.54 -8.42
C PRO A 76 10.51 17.43 -7.40
N GLY A 77 9.80 16.37 -7.80
CA GLY A 77 9.28 15.37 -6.85
C GLY A 77 8.05 15.81 -6.04
N GLY A 78 7.58 17.03 -6.30
CA GLY A 78 6.34 17.62 -5.83
C GLY A 78 5.15 17.20 -6.68
N GLY A 79 4.08 16.70 -6.04
CA GLY A 79 2.81 16.42 -6.67
C GLY A 79 2.08 15.23 -6.07
N PRO A 80 0.98 14.77 -6.70
CA PRO A 80 0.24 13.60 -6.24
C PRO A 80 1.13 12.36 -6.22
N GLY A 81 1.10 11.64 -5.12
CA GLY A 81 1.90 10.43 -4.94
C GLY A 81 1.30 9.52 -3.91
N TYR A 82 1.98 8.40 -3.66
CA TYR A 82 1.62 7.49 -2.59
C TYR A 82 2.86 6.81 -2.01
N GLU A 83 2.69 6.28 -0.80
CA GLU A 83 3.60 5.32 -0.19
C GLU A 83 2.81 4.11 0.29
N LEU A 84 3.36 2.92 0.00
CA LEU A 84 2.96 1.68 0.64
C LEU A 84 4.08 1.27 1.57
N ARG A 85 3.83 1.31 2.88
CA ARG A 85 4.82 0.94 3.90
C ARG A 85 4.52 -0.46 4.39
N TYR A 86 5.53 -1.32 4.35
CA TYR A 86 5.46 -2.69 4.81
C TYR A 86 6.45 -2.90 5.94
N ARG A 87 5.97 -3.43 7.05
CA ARG A 87 6.71 -3.55 8.30
C ARG A 87 6.76 -5.00 8.76
N CYS A 88 7.89 -5.42 9.29
CA CYS A 88 8.04 -6.68 10.02
C CYS A 88 8.69 -6.42 11.38
N PHE A 89 8.15 -7.04 12.44
CA PHE A 89 8.87 -7.25 13.69
C PHE A 89 9.56 -8.63 13.65
N CYS A 90 10.58 -8.73 12.79
CA CYS A 90 11.31 -9.96 12.52
C CYS A 90 12.51 -10.06 13.47
N GLU A 91 12.66 -11.18 14.19
CA GLU A 91 13.85 -11.45 15.01
C GLU A 91 14.16 -10.36 16.06
N GLY A 92 13.12 -9.72 16.60
CA GLY A 92 13.25 -8.64 17.58
C GLY A 92 13.65 -7.28 16.99
N GLN A 93 13.72 -7.17 15.67
CA GLN A 93 14.02 -5.93 14.96
C GLN A 93 12.80 -5.43 14.20
N ASN A 94 12.62 -4.11 14.21
CA ASN A 94 11.61 -3.45 13.39
C ASN A 94 12.20 -3.20 12.00
N SER A 95 11.89 -4.04 11.02
CA SER A 95 12.38 -3.88 9.65
C SER A 95 11.27 -3.37 8.74
N MET A 96 11.61 -2.51 7.77
CA MET A 96 10.61 -1.86 6.93
C MET A 96 11.11 -1.67 5.49
N PHE A 97 10.17 -1.71 4.55
CA PHE A 97 10.36 -1.15 3.23
C PHE A 97 9.13 -0.37 2.78
N THR A 98 9.37 0.62 1.94
CA THR A 98 8.40 1.55 1.42
C THR A 98 8.48 1.54 -0.10
N LEU A 99 7.34 1.34 -0.76
CA LEU A 99 7.22 1.61 -2.19
C LEU A 99 6.59 3.00 -2.36
N ARG A 100 7.35 3.93 -2.92
CA ARG A 100 6.92 5.31 -3.14
C ARG A 100 6.62 5.52 -4.63
N GLY A 101 5.48 6.13 -4.93
CA GLY A 101 5.16 6.66 -6.25
C GLY A 101 5.02 8.18 -6.19
N SER A 102 5.65 8.92 -7.12
CA SER A 102 5.61 10.39 -7.17
C SER A 102 5.68 10.90 -8.61
N THR A 103 5.15 12.10 -8.86
CA THR A 103 5.22 12.78 -10.17
C THR A 103 6.60 13.35 -10.52
N GLY A 104 7.57 13.20 -9.63
CA GLY A 104 8.97 13.47 -9.94
C GLY A 104 9.89 12.65 -9.04
N GLY A 105 11.13 12.48 -9.49
CA GLY A 105 12.16 11.84 -8.69
C GLY A 105 12.73 12.77 -7.63
N PHE A 106 13.15 12.20 -6.51
CA PHE A 106 14.10 12.83 -5.60
C PHE A 106 15.51 12.49 -6.06
N GLY A 107 16.30 13.52 -6.40
CA GLY A 107 17.73 13.37 -6.64
C GLY A 107 18.51 13.31 -5.32
N GLY A 108 19.73 12.82 -5.40
CA GLY A 108 20.63 12.73 -4.27
C GLY A 108 22.02 12.29 -4.72
N PRO A 109 23.00 12.30 -3.82
CA PRO A 109 24.29 11.71 -4.13
C PRO A 109 24.14 10.19 -4.21
N GLY A 110 24.91 9.53 -5.09
CA GLY A 110 24.83 8.09 -5.28
C GLY A 110 25.29 7.29 -4.05
N GLY A 111 24.73 6.09 -3.87
CA GLY A 111 25.06 5.22 -2.73
C GLY A 111 26.48 4.68 -2.71
N ASP A 112 26.90 4.17 -1.54
CA ASP A 112 28.22 3.57 -1.31
C ASP A 112 28.43 2.29 -2.14
N GLU A 113 27.35 1.55 -2.38
CA GLU A 113 27.33 0.37 -3.24
C GLU A 113 26.11 0.40 -4.15
N HIS A 114 26.17 -0.31 -5.27
CA HIS A 114 25.02 -0.48 -6.15
C HIS A 114 24.95 -1.88 -6.74
N PHE A 115 23.74 -2.29 -7.09
CA PHE A 115 23.48 -3.49 -7.87
C PHE A 115 22.26 -3.29 -8.76
N SER A 116 22.03 -4.20 -9.69
CA SER A 116 20.90 -4.08 -10.60
C SER A 116 20.00 -5.29 -10.56
N VAL A 117 18.71 -5.04 -10.73
CA VAL A 117 17.65 -6.03 -10.77
C VAL A 117 16.93 -5.90 -12.09
N SER A 118 16.87 -6.99 -12.86
CA SER A 118 16.09 -7.04 -14.10
C SER A 118 14.62 -7.24 -13.78
N HIS A 119 13.77 -6.37 -14.32
CA HIS A 119 12.32 -6.44 -14.17
C HIS A 119 11.63 -6.58 -15.55
N PRO A 120 10.70 -7.53 -15.73
CA PRO A 120 10.11 -7.82 -17.04
C PRO A 120 9.44 -6.62 -17.74
N GLN A 121 8.79 -5.73 -16.96
CA GLN A 121 8.02 -4.61 -17.51
C GLN A 121 8.70 -3.24 -17.38
N LEU A 122 9.71 -3.14 -16.51
CA LEU A 122 10.36 -1.88 -16.12
C LEU A 122 11.83 -1.83 -16.59
N GLY A 123 12.35 -2.93 -17.14
CA GLY A 123 13.74 -3.01 -17.57
C GLY A 123 14.68 -3.23 -16.38
N LYS A 124 15.92 -2.74 -16.53
CA LYS A 124 16.95 -2.84 -15.50
C LYS A 124 16.76 -1.72 -14.48
N ILE A 125 16.63 -2.07 -13.21
CA ILE A 125 16.47 -1.14 -12.09
C ILE A 125 17.76 -1.16 -11.27
N THR A 126 18.40 -0.01 -11.04
CA THR A 126 19.54 0.07 -10.12
C THR A 126 19.02 0.24 -8.70
N ILE A 127 19.67 -0.46 -7.77
CA ILE A 127 19.47 -0.33 -6.34
C ILE A 127 20.80 0.13 -5.74
N GLU A 128 20.76 1.26 -5.07
CA GLU A 128 21.85 1.82 -4.30
C GLU A 128 21.72 1.37 -2.85
N TYR A 129 22.86 1.18 -2.18
CA TYR A 129 22.96 0.90 -0.76
C TYR A 129 23.84 1.95 -0.10
N PHE A 130 23.31 2.54 0.96
CA PHE A 130 23.97 3.55 1.79
C PHE A 130 24.38 2.91 3.12
N LYS A 131 25.66 3.04 3.47
CA LYS A 131 26.26 2.46 4.68
C LYS A 131 26.11 3.41 5.87
N PRO A 132 25.83 2.90 7.08
CA PRO A 132 25.92 3.71 8.31
C PRO A 132 27.29 4.38 8.43
N GLY A 133 27.30 5.68 8.72
CA GLY A 133 28.53 6.47 8.82
C GLY A 133 29.29 6.65 7.49
N GLY A 134 28.69 6.29 6.35
CA GLY A 134 29.21 6.56 5.02
C GLY A 134 28.91 8.00 4.59
N LEU A 135 28.38 8.15 3.39
CA LEU A 135 28.03 9.44 2.80
C LEU A 135 27.08 10.30 3.66
N PHE A 136 26.23 9.65 4.45
CA PHE A 136 25.33 10.29 5.41
C PHE A 136 25.78 9.96 6.83
N ALA A 137 26.43 10.91 7.49
CA ALA A 137 26.97 10.73 8.84
C ALA A 137 25.90 10.36 9.89
N ASP A 138 24.67 10.85 9.70
CA ASP A 138 23.55 10.61 10.62
C ASP A 138 22.84 9.27 10.41
N LEU A 139 23.19 8.53 9.33
CA LEU A 139 22.55 7.27 8.99
C LEU A 139 22.85 6.20 10.04
N LYS A 140 21.82 5.77 10.78
CA LYS A 140 21.94 4.80 11.87
C LYS A 140 22.02 3.35 11.40
N GLN A 141 21.35 3.03 10.29
CA GLN A 141 21.29 1.69 9.71
C GLN A 141 21.47 1.75 8.20
N GLY A 142 21.89 0.63 7.60
CA GLY A 142 22.01 0.55 6.15
C GLY A 142 20.68 0.82 5.47
N TYR A 143 20.68 1.42 4.29
CA TYR A 143 19.46 1.78 3.60
C TYR A 143 19.59 1.54 2.08
N TYR A 144 18.56 0.98 1.46
CA TYR A 144 18.49 0.80 0.02
C TYR A 144 17.52 1.80 -0.63
N LEU A 145 17.94 2.33 -1.76
CA LEU A 145 17.15 3.19 -2.64
C LEU A 145 17.18 2.62 -4.05
N SER A 146 16.04 2.50 -4.72
CA SER A 146 16.03 2.23 -6.16
C SER A 146 16.03 3.52 -6.98
N ASP A 147 16.52 3.40 -8.21
CA ASP A 147 16.22 4.37 -9.27
C ASP A 147 14.70 4.62 -9.36
N TRP A 148 14.36 5.82 -9.83
CA TRP A 148 13.00 6.17 -10.20
C TRP A 148 12.64 5.52 -11.53
N VAL A 149 11.73 4.55 -11.50
CA VAL A 149 11.28 3.80 -12.67
C VAL A 149 9.78 3.87 -12.81
N GLY A 150 9.21 3.76 -14.00
CA GLY A 150 7.76 3.83 -14.17
C GLY A 150 7.32 4.17 -15.58
N LYS A 151 6.00 4.26 -15.77
CA LYS A 151 5.38 4.69 -17.02
C LYS A 151 4.34 5.75 -16.70
N GLY A 152 4.26 6.77 -17.55
CA GLY A 152 3.30 7.86 -17.38
C GLY A 152 3.78 8.89 -16.35
N PRO A 153 2.85 9.58 -15.66
CA PRO A 153 3.20 10.72 -14.82
C PRO A 153 3.79 10.32 -13.47
N LEU A 154 3.62 9.07 -13.01
CA LEU A 154 4.21 8.57 -11.76
C LEU A 154 5.46 7.73 -12.02
N TYR A 155 6.53 8.10 -11.33
CA TYR A 155 7.73 7.31 -11.17
C TYR A 155 7.72 6.66 -9.79
N PHE A 156 8.39 5.52 -9.67
CA PHE A 156 8.38 4.67 -8.49
C PHE A 156 9.79 4.44 -8.00
N SER A 157 9.96 4.43 -6.68
CA SER A 157 11.19 4.03 -6.03
C SER A 157 10.90 3.17 -4.82
N LEU A 158 11.74 2.15 -4.62
CA LEU A 158 11.81 1.39 -3.38
C LEU A 158 12.78 2.09 -2.42
N VAL A 159 12.33 2.25 -1.19
CA VAL A 159 13.00 2.95 -0.09
C VAL A 159 12.92 2.01 1.11
N THR A 160 14.03 1.57 1.70
CA THR A 160 13.95 0.78 2.96
C THR A 160 13.77 1.67 4.19
N GLY A 161 13.25 1.18 5.30
CA GLY A 161 12.91 2.07 6.41
C GLY A 161 11.79 3.07 6.08
N ASN A 162 11.69 4.16 6.84
CA ASN A 162 10.65 5.19 6.76
C ASN A 162 10.99 6.33 5.79
N GLY A 163 12.17 6.27 5.16
CA GLY A 163 12.68 7.31 4.27
C GLY A 163 13.36 8.48 4.98
N GLU A 164 13.56 8.40 6.29
CA GLU A 164 14.34 9.36 7.09
C GLU A 164 15.73 8.78 7.38
N LEU A 165 16.76 9.64 7.30
CA LEU A 165 18.15 9.21 7.58
C LEU A 165 18.35 8.76 9.02
N ALA A 166 17.52 9.24 9.95
CA ALA A 166 17.58 8.88 11.36
C ALA A 166 16.88 7.53 11.67
N ASP A 167 16.33 6.83 10.68
CA ASP A 167 15.63 5.57 10.91
C ASP A 167 16.57 4.50 11.46
N GLU A 168 16.08 3.81 12.49
CA GLU A 168 16.76 2.69 13.14
C GLU A 168 16.27 1.33 12.62
N SER A 169 15.32 1.33 11.68
CA SER A 169 14.77 0.13 11.09
C SER A 169 15.75 -0.49 10.09
N PRO A 170 16.37 -1.66 10.38
CA PRO A 170 17.25 -2.30 9.42
C PRO A 170 16.48 -2.67 8.14
N PRO A 171 17.14 -2.66 6.98
CA PRO A 171 16.48 -2.98 5.72
C PRO A 171 16.27 -4.49 5.59
N PRO A 172 15.33 -4.94 4.72
CA PRO A 172 15.33 -6.31 4.26
C PRO A 172 16.70 -6.69 3.66
N SER A 173 17.02 -7.99 3.66
CA SER A 173 18.25 -8.46 3.02
C SER A 173 18.28 -8.10 1.52
N ARG A 174 19.47 -7.98 0.93
CA ARG A 174 19.65 -7.73 -0.51
C ARG A 174 18.87 -8.69 -1.41
N VAL A 175 18.76 -9.96 -0.99
CA VAL A 175 17.97 -10.98 -1.70
C VAL A 175 16.48 -10.65 -1.65
N GLU A 176 15.97 -10.25 -0.49
CA GLU A 176 14.57 -9.85 -0.33
C GLU A 176 14.25 -8.56 -1.10
N VAL A 177 15.13 -7.56 -1.06
CA VAL A 177 15.01 -6.35 -1.88
C VAL A 177 14.90 -6.71 -3.37
N SER A 178 15.77 -7.62 -3.86
CA SER A 178 15.74 -8.06 -5.26
C SER A 178 14.41 -8.72 -5.61
N LYS A 179 13.87 -9.58 -4.74
CA LYS A 179 12.57 -10.24 -4.96
C LYS A 179 11.40 -9.27 -4.95
N ILE A 180 11.41 -8.29 -4.03
CA ILE A 180 10.38 -7.23 -3.98
C ILE A 180 10.36 -6.49 -5.32
N VAL A 181 11.54 -6.04 -5.78
CA VAL A 181 11.69 -5.31 -7.04
C VAL A 181 11.27 -6.15 -8.24
N GLN A 182 11.71 -7.41 -8.32
CA GLN A 182 11.30 -8.36 -9.38
C GLN A 182 9.80 -8.65 -9.38
N GLY A 183 9.17 -8.61 -8.21
CA GLY A 183 7.76 -8.90 -8.03
C GLY A 183 6.85 -7.71 -8.31
N LEU A 184 7.38 -6.49 -8.54
CA LEU A 184 6.56 -5.31 -8.78
C LEU A 184 5.58 -5.54 -9.94
N ARG A 185 4.37 -5.03 -9.79
CA ARG A 185 3.34 -5.12 -10.83
C ARG A 185 2.45 -3.90 -10.80
N TYR A 186 1.89 -3.53 -11.94
CA TYR A 186 0.85 -2.51 -11.96
C TYR A 186 -0.41 -3.03 -11.28
N LEU A 187 -1.01 -2.18 -10.46
CA LEU A 187 -2.33 -2.41 -9.87
C LEU A 187 -3.35 -2.56 -11.03
N PRO A 188 -4.09 -3.69 -11.10
CA PRO A 188 -5.09 -3.92 -12.14
C PRO A 188 -6.29 -2.99 -11.95
#